data_AF-A0A1H7FY67-F1
#
_entry.id   AF-A0A1H7FY67-F1
#
_cell.length_a   1.000
_cell.length_b   1.000
_cell.length_c   1.000
_cell.angle_alpha   90.00
_cell.angle_beta   90.00
_cell.angle_gamma   90.00
#
_symmetry.space_group_name_H-M   'P 1'
#
loop_
_entity.id
_entity.type
_entity.pdbx_description
1 polymer ?
#
loop_
_entity_poly.entity_id
_entity_poly.type
_entity_poly.pdbx_seq_one_letter_code
_entity_poly.pdbx_strand_id
1 'polypeptide(L)' 'MLNTYFRVIVGIMVLLSVVLAVYVNINWLWFTVFIGVNLIQSAFTKWCLLETILIKLGVKK' A
#
# COMPACT_ATOMS: atom_id res chain seq x y z
N MET A 1 2.23 10.91 13.50
CA MET A 1 2.41 11.49 12.14
C MET A 1 2.49 10.44 11.05
N LEU A 2 2.84 9.21 11.38
CA LEU A 2 2.93 8.08 10.47
C LEU A 2 1.65 7.81 9.64
N ASN A 3 0.45 7.94 10.23
CA ASN A 3 -0.82 7.66 9.54
C ASN A 3 -1.10 8.53 8.31
N THR A 4 -0.65 9.79 8.30
CA THR A 4 -0.92 10.71 7.17
C THR A 4 -0.02 10.37 5.98
N TYR A 5 1.29 10.25 6.20
CA TYR A 5 2.24 9.84 5.16
C TYR A 5 1.92 8.45 4.62
N PHE A 6 1.53 7.54 5.50
CA PHE A 6 1.09 6.19 5.16
C PHE A 6 -0.10 6.20 4.19
N ARG A 7 -1.17 6.94 4.50
CA ARG A 7 -2.35 7.03 3.64
C ARG A 7 -2.03 7.61 2.26
N VAL A 8 -1.16 8.61 2.21
CA VAL A 8 -0.73 9.23 0.94
C VAL A 8 0.11 8.27 0.09
N ILE A 9 1.10 7.61 0.69
CA ILE A 9 1.98 6.64 0.00
C ILE A 9 1.17 5.46 -0.54
N VAL A 10 0.25 4.93 0.26
CA VAL A 10 -0.67 3.88 -0.15
C VAL A 10 -1.54 4.33 -1.33
N GLY A 11 -2.14 5.51 -1.23
CA GLY A 11 -3.00 6.05 -2.29
C GLY A 11 -2.26 6.20 -3.61
N ILE A 12 -1.03 6.71 -3.57
CA ILE A 12 -0.16 6.83 -4.74
C ILE A 12 0.17 5.43 -5.29
N MET A 13 0.53 4.48 -4.44
CA MET A 13 0.89 3.11 -4.86
C MET A 13 -0.27 2.38 -5.53
N VAL A 14 -1.50 2.58 -5.06
CA VAL A 14 -2.72 2.05 -5.68
C VAL A 14 -2.99 2.71 -7.02
N LEU A 15 -2.94 4.04 -7.11
CA LEU A 15 -3.13 4.76 -8.38
C LEU A 15 -2.11 4.33 -9.43
N LEU A 16 -0.83 4.20 -9.03
CA LEU A 16 0.25 3.78 -9.92
C LEU A 16 0.05 2.34 -10.40
N SER A 17 -0.44 1.46 -9.52
CA SER A 17 -0.77 0.07 -9.88
C SER A 17 -1.94 -0.02 -10.87
N VAL A 18 -2.97 0.84 -10.71
CA VAL A 18 -4.10 0.90 -11.64
C VAL A 18 -3.67 1.43 -13.01
N VAL A 19 -2.83 2.46 -13.05
CA VAL A 19 -2.27 2.96 -14.32
C VAL A 19 -1.49 1.85 -15.03
N LEU A 20 -0.63 1.13 -14.32
CA LEU A 20 0.09 -0.01 -14.91
C LEU A 20 -0.84 -1.14 -15.36
N ALA A 21 -1.96 -1.37 -14.67
CA ALA A 21 -2.95 -2.36 -15.10
C ALA A 21 -3.59 -2.02 -16.45
N VAL A 22 -3.81 -0.73 -16.71
CA VAL A 22 -4.37 -0.26 -17.99
C VAL A 22 -3.32 -0.25 -19.10
N TYR A 23 -2.09 0.18 -18.81
CA TYR A 23 -1.04 0.34 -19.82
C TYR A 23 -0.23 -0.93 -20.11
N VAL A 24 -0.10 -1.86 -19.17
CA VAL A 24 0.73 -3.07 -19.32
C VAL A 24 -0.13 -4.32 -19.45
N ASN A 25 -0.89 -4.67 -18.40
CA ASN A 25 -1.72 -5.87 -18.39
C ASN A 25 -2.73 -5.84 -17.23
N ILE A 26 -3.98 -6.23 -17.49
CA ILE A 26 -5.07 -6.29 -16.49
C ILE A 26 -4.71 -7.14 -15.25
N ASN A 27 -3.80 -8.11 -15.39
CA ASN A 27 -3.31 -8.94 -14.28
C ASN A 27 -2.65 -8.13 -13.15
N TRP A 28 -2.25 -6.87 -13.38
CA TRP A 28 -1.77 -5.96 -12.33
C TRP A 28 -2.85 -5.59 -11.29
N LEU A 29 -4.13 -5.82 -11.60
CA LEU A 29 -5.20 -5.69 -10.60
C LEU A 29 -5.03 -6.67 -9.44
N TRP A 30 -4.47 -7.87 -9.65
CA TRP A 30 -4.17 -8.80 -8.57
C TRP A 30 -3.17 -8.23 -7.56
N PHE A 31 -2.19 -7.46 -8.05
CA PHE A 31 -1.25 -6.76 -7.19
C PHE A 31 -1.93 -5.65 -6.39
N THR A 32 -2.85 -4.91 -7.02
CA THR A 32 -3.66 -3.87 -6.36
C THR A 32 -4.57 -4.47 -5.28
N VAL A 33 -5.20 -5.61 -5.57
CA VAL A 33 -6.03 -6.36 -4.61
C VAL A 33 -5.19 -6.88 -3.45
N PHE A 34 -3.99 -7.40 -3.72
CA PHE A 34 -3.07 -7.85 -2.68
C PHE A 34 -2.68 -6.71 -1.73
N ILE A 35 -2.35 -5.52 -2.27
CA ILE A 35 -2.08 -4.32 -1.47
C ILE A 35 -3.32 -3.96 -0.63
N GLY A 36 -4.50 -3.94 -1.24
CA GLY A 36 -5.76 -3.61 -0.56
C GLY A 36 -6.10 -4.56 0.59
N VAL A 37 -5.95 -5.88 0.40
CA VAL A 37 -6.18 -6.88 1.45
C VAL A 37 -5.22 -6.69 2.62
N ASN A 38 -3.93 -6.44 2.36
CA ASN A 38 -2.95 -6.15 3.41
C ASN A 38 -3.28 -4.87 4.20
N LEU A 39 -3.83 -3.86 3.52
CA LEU A 39 -4.31 -2.63 4.15
C LEU A 39 -5.54 -2.85 5.03
N ILE A 40 -6.51 -3.62 4.54
CA ILE A 40 -7.71 -3.99 5.31
C ILE A 40 -7.28 -4.78 6.55
N GLN A 41 -6.43 -5.79 6.38
CA GLN A 41 -5.88 -6.56 7.50
C GLN A 41 -5.18 -5.65 8.53
N SER A 42 -4.41 -4.67 8.07
CA SER A 42 -3.77 -3.69 8.94
C SER A 42 -4.77 -2.83 9.72
N ALA A 43 -5.92 -2.47 9.14
CA ALA A 43 -6.94 -1.68 9.83
C ALA A 43 -7.55 -2.45 11.01
N PHE A 44 -7.67 -3.78 10.89
CA PHE A 44 -8.22 -4.65 11.94
C PHE A 44 -7.18 -5.09 12.98
N THR A 45 -5.97 -5.46 12.56
CA THR A 45 -4.95 -6.02 13.47
C THR A 45 -3.99 -4.96 14.06
N LYS A 46 -4.09 -3.70 13.63
CA LYS A 46 -3.11 -2.62 13.93
C LYS A 46 -1.66 -2.97 13.59
N TRP A 47 -1.45 -4.06 12.85
CA TRP A 47 -0.15 -4.54 12.41
C TRP A 47 -0.07 -4.33 10.91
N CYS A 48 0.64 -3.28 10.49
CA CYS A 48 0.77 -2.98 9.08
C CYS A 48 2.13 -3.46 8.55
N LEU A 49 2.10 -4.38 7.58
CA LEU A 49 3.29 -4.80 6.85
C LEU A 49 3.99 -3.59 6.20
N LEU A 50 3.20 -2.63 5.72
CA LEU A 50 3.69 -1.43 5.07
C LEU A 50 4.24 -0.40 6.10
N GLU A 51 3.69 -0.32 7.32
CA GLU A 51 4.34 0.40 8.43
C GLU A 51 5.69 -0.23 8.78
N THR A 52 5.77 -1.56 8.78
CA THR A 52 7.02 -2.30 9.05
C THR A 52 8.05 -2.04 7.94
N ILE A 53 7.62 -1.97 6.68
CA ILE A 53 8.47 -1.61 5.52
C ILE A 53 8.92 -0.15 5.61
N LEU A 54 8.03 0.80 5.95
CA LEU A 54 8.39 2.22 6.12
C LEU A 54 9.36 2.43 7.29
N ILE A 55 9.16 1.73 8.40
CA ILE A 55 10.09 1.73 9.54
C ILE A 55 11.44 1.13 9.13
N LYS A 56 11.45 0.05 8.33
CA LYS A 56 12.68 -0.53 7.74
C LYS A 56 13.37 0.42 6.76
N LEU A 57 12.61 1.24 6.04
CA LEU A 57 13.11 2.30 5.15
C LEU A 57 13.56 3.57 5.89
N GLY A 58 13.52 3.57 7.24
CA GLY A 58 14.08 4.65 8.06
C GLY A 58 13.08 5.74 8.46
N VAL A 59 11.78 5.57 8.17
CA VAL A 59 10.74 6.48 8.65
C VAL A 59 10.49 6.22 10.14
N LYS A 60 10.95 7.13 11.01
CA LYS A 60 10.70 7.06 12.46
C LYS A 60 9.23 7.37 12.78
N LYS A 61 8.71 6.67 13.79
CA LYS A 61 7.29 6.60 14.22
C LYS A 61 6.68 7.97 14.58
#